data_AF-A0A1S8MC05-F1
#
_entry.id   AF-A0A1S8MC05-F1
#
_cell.length_a   1.000
_cell.length_b   1.000
_cell.length_c   1.000
_cell.angle_alpha   90.00
_cell.angle_beta   90.00
_cell.angle_gamma   90.00
#
_symmetry.space_group_name_H-M   'P 1'
#
loop_
_entity.id
_entity.type
_entity.pdbx_description
1 polymer ?
#
loop_
_entity_poly.entity_id
_entity_poly.type
_entity_poly.pdbx_seq_one_letter_code
_entity_poly.pdbx_strand_id
1 'polypeptide(L)'
;MRASKKFIVWASISLIVQLSLYIYLDKFYFGEENNIKITQDSNFYKEPEIKPNVSIPSSAENVTLSDDGTFTAYSENGIVKVFDTNTGKQLSLSFNGGVKCLAYRWVPDTNRMIIAENVSGQIRFFSYNAESKYKEEVKDYTNGKANVISSPRGNLDVGIRMSILTGVMYIKVSSQAGSRMYRLDVNEELSSVRTVSSQIGRFNVTSREDNLIYEDTSNGRVRSTKIKSNIVVDGNSALTFLGVDDNNNVYVSSKTDKINKIYYGEVTTSGEKFKAINLDSNYDYKNVFVSANGNVYAVDTTSSRLINLKSNTKYQYKGEYIGLFNNRIASINGSKLVVQKID
;
A
#
# COMPACT_ATOMS: atom_id res chain seq x y z
N MET A 1 10.55 67.53 -4.56
CA MET A 1 9.20 66.96 -4.89
C MET A 1 9.04 66.39 -6.31
N ARG A 2 9.96 66.60 -7.28
CA ARG A 2 9.83 66.00 -8.63
C ARG A 2 10.32 64.55 -8.72
N ALA A 3 11.39 64.20 -8.01
CA ALA A 3 11.94 62.84 -7.98
C ALA A 3 11.02 61.84 -7.24
N SER A 4 10.41 62.27 -6.13
CA SER A 4 9.44 61.45 -5.37
C SER A 4 8.17 61.15 -6.18
N LYS A 5 7.67 62.10 -6.97
CA LYS A 5 6.53 61.87 -7.87
C LYS A 5 6.85 60.86 -8.97
N LYS A 6 8.04 60.92 -9.56
CA LYS A 6 8.47 59.92 -10.56
C LYS A 6 8.61 58.53 -9.97
N PHE A 7 9.14 58.41 -8.74
CA PHE A 7 9.22 57.15 -8.04
C PHE A 7 7.83 56.54 -7.76
N ILE A 8 6.88 57.35 -7.27
CA ILE A 8 5.51 56.90 -7.02
C ILE A 8 4.82 56.43 -8.30
N VAL A 9 5.03 57.13 -9.43
CA VAL A 9 4.49 56.73 -10.73
C VAL A 9 5.07 55.37 -11.17
N TRP A 10 6.38 55.18 -11.10
CA TRP A 10 7.01 53.91 -11.46
C TRP A 10 6.61 52.75 -10.52
N ALA A 11 6.49 53.02 -9.22
CA ALA A 11 5.99 52.05 -8.26
C ALA A 11 4.53 51.64 -8.57
N SER A 12 3.69 52.60 -8.94
CA SER A 12 2.29 52.36 -9.31
C SER A 12 2.19 51.54 -10.60
N ILE A 13 3.01 51.86 -11.62
CA ILE A 13 3.07 51.09 -12.87
C ILE A 13 3.51 49.65 -12.59
N SER A 14 4.56 49.45 -11.79
CA SER A 14 5.03 48.11 -11.41
C SER A 14 3.92 47.31 -10.70
N LEU A 15 3.21 47.94 -9.76
CA LEU A 15 2.11 47.31 -9.03
C LEU A 15 0.96 46.92 -9.97
N ILE A 16 0.60 47.78 -10.92
CA ILE A 16 -0.44 47.50 -11.92
C ILE A 16 -0.04 46.31 -12.79
N VAL A 17 1.22 46.24 -13.24
CA VAL A 17 1.70 45.13 -14.06
C VAL A 17 1.66 43.82 -13.26
N GLN A 18 2.11 43.83 -12.01
CA GLN A 18 2.08 42.65 -11.13
C GLN A 18 0.65 42.18 -10.85
N LEU A 19 -0.26 43.09 -10.52
CA LEU A 19 -1.67 42.76 -10.28
C LEU A 19 -2.37 42.27 -11.55
N SER A 20 -2.06 42.85 -12.71
CA SER A 20 -2.61 42.42 -14.00
C SER A 20 -2.15 41.01 -14.35
N LEU A 21 -0.86 40.70 -14.14
CA LEU A 21 -0.32 39.36 -14.32
C LEU A 21 -0.99 38.37 -13.36
N TYR A 22 -1.18 38.75 -12.09
CA TYR A 22 -1.84 37.90 -11.10
C TYR A 22 -3.30 37.60 -11.47
N ILE A 23 -4.05 38.61 -11.93
CA ILE A 23 -5.42 38.43 -12.42
C ILE A 23 -5.45 37.54 -13.67
N TYR A 24 -4.50 37.71 -14.60
CA TYR A 24 -4.40 36.85 -15.77
C TYR A 24 -4.15 35.39 -15.37
N LEU A 25 -3.20 35.16 -14.45
CA LEU A 25 -2.92 33.83 -13.95
C LEU A 25 -4.14 33.24 -13.23
N ASP A 26 -4.79 33.96 -12.32
CA ASP A 26 -5.97 33.47 -11.57
C ASP A 26 -7.18 33.16 -12.47
N LYS A 27 -7.47 34.01 -13.47
CA LYS A 27 -8.71 33.91 -14.26
C LYS A 27 -8.57 33.16 -15.56
N PHE A 28 -7.40 33.17 -16.18
CA PHE A 28 -7.22 32.62 -17.52
C PHE A 28 -6.28 31.42 -17.56
N TYR A 29 -5.21 31.43 -16.75
CA TYR A 29 -4.26 30.32 -16.72
C TYR A 29 -4.62 29.24 -15.70
N PHE A 30 -5.08 29.65 -14.51
CA PHE A 30 -5.53 28.81 -13.40
C PHE A 30 -7.03 28.93 -13.13
N GLY A 31 -7.77 29.67 -13.97
CA GLY A 31 -9.22 29.79 -13.84
C GLY A 31 -9.89 28.43 -14.02
N GLU A 32 -11.06 28.24 -13.38
CA GLU A 32 -11.82 26.99 -13.45
C GLU A 32 -11.93 26.50 -14.90
N GLU A 33 -11.34 25.33 -15.16
CA GLU A 33 -11.24 24.69 -16.47
C GLU A 33 -12.62 24.22 -16.95
N ASN A 34 -13.50 25.17 -17.30
CA ASN A 34 -14.88 24.89 -17.69
C ASN A 34 -15.02 24.18 -19.05
N ASN A 35 -13.90 23.91 -19.75
CA ASN A 35 -13.91 23.35 -21.10
C ASN A 35 -12.79 22.31 -21.37
N ILE A 36 -12.32 21.56 -20.36
CA ILE A 36 -11.58 20.33 -20.68
C ILE A 36 -12.58 19.30 -21.19
N LYS A 37 -12.56 19.10 -22.50
CA LYS A 37 -13.20 17.97 -23.14
C LYS A 37 -12.32 16.74 -22.91
N ILE A 38 -12.50 16.06 -21.78
CA ILE A 38 -11.88 14.76 -21.53
C ILE A 38 -12.44 13.80 -22.57
N THR A 39 -11.64 13.53 -23.61
CA THR A 39 -11.94 12.51 -24.59
C THR A 39 -11.29 11.24 -24.10
N GLN A 40 -12.12 10.28 -23.67
CA GLN A 40 -11.65 8.95 -23.34
C GLN A 40 -11.28 8.25 -24.66
N ASP A 41 -10.03 8.39 -25.06
CA ASP A 41 -9.50 7.59 -26.16
C ASP A 41 -9.19 6.18 -25.61
N SER A 42 -10.03 5.22 -25.99
CA SER A 42 -9.96 3.82 -25.55
C SER A 42 -8.70 3.10 -26.03
N ASN A 43 -7.83 3.74 -26.83
CA ASN A 43 -6.71 3.08 -27.50
C ASN A 43 -5.32 3.35 -26.89
N PHE A 44 -5.19 4.14 -25.81
CA PHE A 44 -3.86 4.46 -25.26
C PHE A 44 -3.33 3.46 -24.22
N TYR A 45 -4.20 2.71 -23.54
CA TYR A 45 -3.76 1.71 -22.55
C TYR A 45 -3.98 0.30 -23.08
N LYS A 46 -2.97 -0.24 -23.76
CA LYS A 46 -2.90 -1.68 -24.02
C LYS A 46 -2.39 -2.36 -22.76
N GLU A 47 -3.28 -3.05 -22.07
CA GLU A 47 -2.93 -3.84 -20.90
C GLU A 47 -1.78 -4.80 -21.23
N PRO A 48 -0.68 -4.82 -20.44
CA PRO A 48 0.48 -5.63 -20.77
C PRO A 48 0.10 -7.11 -20.81
N GLU A 49 0.58 -7.79 -21.86
CA GLU A 49 0.48 -9.24 -21.95
C GLU A 49 1.54 -9.85 -21.01
N ILE A 50 1.09 -10.59 -20.00
CA ILE A 50 1.96 -11.23 -19.02
C ILE A 50 2.06 -12.71 -19.36
N LYS A 51 3.26 -13.15 -19.73
CA LYS A 51 3.64 -14.54 -20.01
C LYS A 51 4.81 -14.90 -19.10
N PRO A 52 4.56 -15.28 -17.83
CA PRO A 52 5.64 -15.48 -16.87
C PRO A 52 6.63 -16.56 -17.33
N ASN A 53 7.92 -16.23 -17.25
CA ASN A 53 9.04 -17.14 -17.51
C ASN A 53 10.02 -17.20 -16.32
N VAL A 54 9.58 -16.77 -15.13
CA VAL A 54 10.37 -16.82 -13.90
C VAL A 54 10.26 -18.20 -13.27
N SER A 55 11.41 -18.79 -12.93
CA SER A 55 11.47 -19.97 -12.06
C SER A 55 11.65 -19.53 -10.61
N ILE A 56 10.72 -19.93 -9.75
CA ILE A 56 10.74 -19.65 -8.32
C ILE A 56 11.29 -20.89 -7.59
N PRO A 57 12.43 -20.78 -6.89
CA PRO A 57 12.97 -21.89 -6.11
C PRO A 57 12.12 -22.14 -4.85
N SER A 58 12.16 -23.36 -4.32
CA SER A 58 11.40 -23.73 -3.11
C SER A 58 11.84 -23.00 -1.84
N SER A 59 13.05 -22.42 -1.84
CA SER A 59 13.60 -21.57 -0.78
C SER A 59 13.13 -20.11 -0.87
N ALA A 60 12.40 -19.74 -1.92
CA ALA A 60 11.90 -18.39 -2.08
C ALA A 60 10.78 -18.10 -1.09
N GLU A 61 10.82 -16.91 -0.51
CA GLU A 61 9.80 -16.37 0.38
C GLU A 61 9.27 -15.05 -0.20
N ASN A 62 8.07 -14.64 0.24
CA ASN A 62 7.47 -13.32 -0.06
C ASN A 62 7.36 -12.99 -1.56
N VAL A 63 7.07 -13.97 -2.41
CA VAL A 63 6.93 -13.75 -3.85
C VAL A 63 5.85 -12.69 -4.13
N THR A 64 6.19 -11.65 -4.88
CA THR A 64 5.25 -10.58 -5.28
C THR A 64 5.50 -10.14 -6.71
N LEU A 65 4.50 -9.51 -7.32
CA LEU A 65 4.59 -8.89 -8.63
C LEU A 65 4.42 -7.38 -8.50
N SER A 66 5.02 -6.62 -9.42
CA SER A 66 4.68 -5.20 -9.63
C SER A 66 3.21 -5.08 -10.01
N ASP A 67 2.66 -3.87 -9.91
CA ASP A 67 1.23 -3.65 -10.08
C ASP A 67 0.72 -4.01 -11.49
N ASP A 68 1.55 -3.76 -12.50
CA ASP A 68 1.35 -4.17 -13.90
C ASP A 68 1.84 -5.60 -14.20
N GLY A 69 2.45 -6.26 -13.21
CA GLY A 69 3.07 -7.58 -13.28
C GLY A 69 4.30 -7.71 -14.19
N THR A 70 4.85 -6.60 -14.69
CA THR A 70 6.08 -6.55 -15.50
C THR A 70 7.29 -7.11 -14.74
N PHE A 71 7.33 -6.92 -13.43
CA PHE A 71 8.42 -7.39 -12.57
C PHE A 71 7.94 -8.35 -11.48
N THR A 72 8.77 -9.34 -11.16
CA THR A 72 8.56 -10.29 -10.06
C THR A 72 9.70 -10.12 -9.06
N ALA A 73 9.40 -10.11 -7.77
CA ALA A 73 10.39 -10.13 -6.70
C ALA A 73 10.13 -11.28 -5.72
N TYR A 74 11.21 -11.87 -5.22
CA TYR A 74 11.16 -12.83 -4.11
C TYR A 74 12.38 -12.67 -3.21
N SER A 75 12.25 -13.00 -1.92
CA SER A 75 13.38 -13.06 -1.00
C SER A 75 13.96 -14.47 -0.93
N GLU A 76 15.28 -14.56 -0.88
CA GLU A 76 16.00 -15.81 -0.64
C GLU A 76 17.26 -15.50 0.17
N ASN A 77 17.51 -16.27 1.23
CA ASN A 77 18.66 -16.08 2.13
C ASN A 77 18.80 -14.65 2.68
N GLY A 78 17.66 -14.00 2.98
CA GLY A 78 17.64 -12.64 3.53
C GLY A 78 17.98 -11.54 2.53
N ILE A 79 17.92 -11.81 1.23
CA ILE A 79 18.14 -10.84 0.16
C ILE A 79 16.96 -10.90 -0.81
N VAL A 80 16.46 -9.75 -1.27
CA VAL A 80 15.44 -9.70 -2.34
C VAL A 80 16.10 -9.76 -3.71
N LYS A 81 15.54 -10.59 -4.59
CA LYS A 81 15.92 -10.71 -6.00
C LYS A 81 14.75 -10.23 -6.85
N VAL A 82 15.05 -9.52 -7.94
CA VAL A 82 14.06 -8.94 -8.86
C VAL A 82 14.31 -9.48 -10.26
N PHE A 83 13.23 -9.80 -10.97
CA PHE A 83 13.24 -10.39 -12.30
C PHE A 83 12.26 -9.65 -13.19
N ASP A 84 12.60 -9.52 -14.46
CA ASP A 84 11.59 -9.26 -15.50
C ASP A 84 10.71 -10.51 -15.62
N THR A 85 9.41 -10.35 -15.42
CA THR A 85 8.45 -11.47 -15.32
C THR A 85 8.37 -12.26 -16.62
N ASN A 86 8.42 -11.59 -17.76
CA ASN A 86 8.18 -12.20 -19.07
C ASN A 86 9.43 -12.91 -19.60
N THR A 87 10.61 -12.36 -19.37
CA THR A 87 11.88 -12.92 -19.85
C THR A 87 12.50 -13.88 -18.85
N GLY A 88 12.20 -13.75 -17.56
CA GLY A 88 12.87 -14.49 -16.48
C GLY A 88 14.27 -13.95 -16.16
N LYS A 89 14.67 -12.81 -16.74
CA LYS A 89 16.00 -12.24 -16.53
C LYS A 89 16.07 -11.57 -15.16
N GLN A 90 17.03 -12.00 -14.34
CA GLN A 90 17.33 -11.32 -13.07
C GLN A 90 17.89 -9.91 -13.34
N LEU A 91 17.36 -8.93 -12.62
CA LEU A 91 17.81 -7.55 -12.66
C LEU A 91 18.92 -7.32 -11.62
N SER A 92 19.76 -6.32 -11.87
CA SER A 92 20.80 -5.93 -10.93
C SER A 92 20.18 -5.20 -9.74
N LEU A 93 20.33 -5.81 -8.57
CA LEU A 93 20.04 -5.22 -7.27
C LEU A 93 21.13 -5.69 -6.30
N SER A 94 21.96 -4.76 -5.84
CA SER A 94 23.09 -5.05 -4.97
C SER A 94 22.80 -4.70 -3.52
N PHE A 95 23.42 -5.48 -2.63
CA PHE A 95 23.39 -5.29 -1.19
C PHE A 95 24.82 -5.17 -0.68
N ASN A 96 25.03 -4.28 0.29
CA ASN A 96 26.32 -4.21 0.98
C ASN A 96 26.51 -5.47 1.84
N GLY A 97 27.77 -5.83 2.11
CA GLY A 97 28.09 -6.98 2.96
C GLY A 97 27.46 -6.86 4.34
N GLY A 98 26.87 -7.94 4.83
CA GLY A 98 26.23 -8.01 6.15
C GLY A 98 24.82 -7.38 6.23
N VAL A 99 24.27 -6.90 5.11
CA VAL A 99 22.90 -6.39 5.04
C VAL A 99 21.89 -7.54 4.91
N LYS A 100 20.76 -7.40 5.60
CA LYS A 100 19.60 -8.29 5.46
C LYS A 100 18.37 -7.50 5.04
N CYS A 101 17.70 -7.92 3.97
CA CYS A 101 16.37 -7.47 3.62
C CYS A 101 15.36 -8.00 4.66
N LEU A 102 14.63 -7.10 5.31
CA LEU A 102 13.59 -7.42 6.29
C LEU A 102 12.21 -7.46 5.67
N ALA A 103 11.94 -6.57 4.72
CA ALA A 103 10.68 -6.50 3.99
C ALA A 103 10.85 -5.70 2.71
N TYR A 104 9.94 -5.89 1.75
CA TYR A 104 9.84 -5.04 0.59
C TYR A 104 8.39 -4.94 0.12
N ARG A 105 8.08 -3.87 -0.61
CA ARG A 105 6.75 -3.66 -1.20
C ARG A 105 6.85 -2.83 -2.46
N TRP A 106 6.17 -3.28 -3.51
CA TRP A 106 5.97 -2.50 -4.73
C TRP A 106 5.15 -1.25 -4.44
N VAL A 107 5.57 -0.13 -5.04
CA VAL A 107 4.81 1.12 -5.05
C VAL A 107 3.73 1.00 -6.14
N PRO A 108 2.44 1.09 -5.78
CA PRO A 108 1.33 0.99 -6.73
C PRO A 108 1.52 1.91 -7.94
N ASP A 109 1.05 1.49 -9.11
CA ASP A 109 1.17 2.22 -10.38
C ASP A 109 2.61 2.59 -10.79
N THR A 110 3.62 1.95 -10.21
CA THR A 110 5.03 2.18 -10.56
C THR A 110 5.83 0.89 -10.64
N ASN A 111 7.00 0.99 -11.26
CA ASN A 111 8.04 -0.04 -11.24
C ASN A 111 9.07 0.18 -10.13
N ARG A 112 8.67 0.87 -9.04
CA ARG A 112 9.49 1.12 -7.86
C ARG A 112 9.11 0.21 -6.70
N MET A 113 10.10 -0.14 -5.90
CA MET A 113 9.96 -0.95 -4.70
C MET A 113 10.61 -0.25 -3.52
N ILE A 114 9.92 -0.22 -2.38
CA ILE A 114 10.51 0.18 -1.10
C ILE A 114 11.04 -1.07 -0.40
N ILE A 115 12.28 -1.02 0.04
CA ILE A 115 13.00 -2.12 0.69
C ILE A 115 13.41 -1.67 2.10
N ALA A 116 13.04 -2.43 3.11
CA ALA A 116 13.52 -2.25 4.48
C ALA A 116 14.72 -3.17 4.72
N GLU A 117 15.86 -2.59 5.07
CA GLU A 117 17.12 -3.30 5.27
C GLU A 117 17.62 -3.15 6.69
N ASN A 118 18.11 -4.23 7.29
CA ASN A 118 18.91 -4.18 8.50
C ASN A 118 20.36 -3.90 8.13
N VAL A 119 20.83 -2.71 8.47
CA VAL A 119 22.20 -2.25 8.28
C VAL A 119 22.80 -2.04 9.67
N SER A 120 23.61 -2.98 10.15
CA SER A 120 24.32 -2.89 11.43
C SER A 120 23.40 -2.61 12.64
N GLY A 121 22.23 -3.25 12.71
CA GLY A 121 21.27 -3.06 13.80
C GLY A 121 20.38 -1.83 13.64
N GLN A 122 20.35 -1.23 12.45
CA GLN A 122 19.46 -0.14 12.08
C GLN A 122 18.59 -0.57 10.91
N ILE A 123 17.28 -0.37 11.02
CA ILE A 123 16.37 -0.53 9.89
C ILE A 123 16.43 0.76 9.09
N ARG A 124 16.80 0.63 7.81
CA ARG A 124 16.88 1.72 6.83
C ARG A 124 16.02 1.38 5.62
N PHE A 125 15.59 2.40 4.90
CA PHE A 125 14.69 2.25 3.76
C PHE A 125 15.41 2.62 2.46
N PHE A 126 15.17 1.85 1.42
CA PHE A 126 15.71 2.08 0.09
C PHE A 126 14.61 2.04 -0.96
N SER A 127 14.68 2.95 -1.92
CA SER A 127 13.87 2.94 -3.12
C SER A 127 14.66 2.26 -4.24
N TYR A 128 14.06 1.27 -4.89
CA TYR A 128 14.64 0.62 -6.06
C TYR A 128 13.69 0.76 -7.24
N ASN A 129 14.17 1.33 -8.35
CA ASN A 129 13.46 1.36 -9.62
C ASN A 129 13.93 0.19 -10.50
N ALA A 130 13.03 -0.73 -10.83
CA ALA A 130 13.35 -1.93 -11.60
C ALA A 130 13.70 -1.63 -13.07
N GLU A 131 13.11 -0.60 -13.67
CA GLU A 131 13.40 -0.21 -15.06
C GLU A 131 14.80 0.38 -15.19
N SER A 132 15.11 1.38 -14.38
CA SER A 132 16.42 2.05 -14.40
C SER A 132 17.50 1.25 -13.66
N LYS A 133 17.10 0.23 -12.89
CA LYS A 133 17.97 -0.62 -12.05
C LYS A 133 18.78 0.18 -11.04
N TYR A 134 18.19 1.27 -10.56
CA TYR A 134 18.81 2.19 -9.64
C TYR A 134 18.21 2.04 -8.24
N LYS A 135 19.08 1.96 -7.24
CA LYS A 135 18.74 1.86 -5.82
C LYS A 135 19.30 3.06 -5.08
N GLU A 136 18.48 3.70 -4.26
CA GLU A 136 18.91 4.80 -3.39
C GLU A 136 18.32 4.68 -1.99
N GLU A 137 19.01 5.26 -1.01
CA GLU A 137 18.54 5.33 0.38
C GLU A 137 17.49 6.44 0.47
N VAL A 138 16.36 6.13 1.11
CA VAL A 138 15.27 7.07 1.41
C VAL A 138 15.72 7.99 2.55
N LYS A 139 15.69 9.30 2.32
CA LYS A 139 16.23 10.31 3.23
C LYS A 139 15.22 11.43 3.37
N ASP A 140 15.05 11.91 4.60
CA ASP A 140 14.22 13.08 4.87
C ASP A 140 14.63 14.24 3.96
N TYR A 141 13.71 14.68 3.10
CA TYR A 141 13.97 15.69 2.09
C TYR A 141 14.31 17.04 2.70
N THR A 142 13.79 17.33 3.90
CA THR A 142 13.94 18.61 4.59
C THR A 142 15.36 18.79 5.13
N ASN A 143 15.97 17.73 5.62
CA ASN A 143 17.28 17.80 6.30
C ASN A 143 18.38 16.90 5.70
N GLY A 144 18.05 16.08 4.70
CA GLY A 144 18.95 15.17 3.99
C GLY A 144 19.44 13.98 4.81
N LYS A 145 18.90 13.75 6.02
CA LYS A 145 19.34 12.65 6.89
C LYS A 145 18.63 11.36 6.53
N ALA A 146 19.36 10.25 6.65
CA ALA A 146 18.78 8.92 6.49
C ALA A 146 17.74 8.64 7.57
N ASN A 147 16.60 8.09 7.16
CA ASN A 147 15.59 7.58 8.07
C ASN A 147 16.08 6.28 8.72
N VAL A 148 16.09 6.26 10.05
CA VAL A 148 16.61 5.13 10.83
C VAL A 148 15.63 4.74 11.92
N ILE A 149 15.32 3.45 11.98
CA ILE A 149 14.66 2.83 13.14
C ILE A 149 15.65 1.91 13.82
N SER A 150 15.85 2.07 15.13
CA SER A 150 16.67 1.12 15.90
C SER A 150 16.07 -0.28 15.85
N SER A 151 16.83 -1.26 15.36
CA SER A 151 16.44 -2.67 15.36
C SER A 151 16.44 -3.20 16.79
N PRO A 152 15.31 -3.69 17.32
CA PRO A 152 15.34 -4.54 18.51
C PRO A 152 16.28 -5.74 18.29
N ARG A 153 16.82 -6.29 19.38
CA ARG A 153 17.59 -7.54 19.32
C ARG A 153 16.67 -8.71 18.96
N GLY A 154 17.18 -9.65 18.18
CA GLY A 154 16.48 -10.88 17.80
C GLY A 154 15.78 -10.78 16.44
N ASN A 155 14.88 -11.74 16.20
CA ASN A 155 14.11 -11.79 14.95
C ASN A 155 13.08 -10.67 14.90
N LEU A 156 13.02 -10.01 13.75
CA LEU A 156 12.08 -8.94 13.47
C LEU A 156 11.15 -9.35 12.35
N ASP A 157 9.90 -8.91 12.47
CA ASP A 157 8.92 -8.89 11.40
C ASP A 157 8.64 -7.42 11.04
N VAL A 158 8.72 -7.10 9.75
CA VAL A 158 8.50 -5.73 9.24
C VAL A 158 7.36 -5.76 8.23
N GLY A 159 6.27 -5.06 8.56
CA GLY A 159 5.16 -4.86 7.64
C GLY A 159 5.19 -3.47 7.05
N ILE A 160 4.93 -3.35 5.74
CA ILE A 160 4.78 -2.05 5.04
C ILE A 160 3.39 -1.98 4.40
N ARG A 161 2.70 -0.86 4.60
CA ARG A 161 1.45 -0.50 3.91
C ARG A 161 1.54 0.95 3.47
N MET A 162 0.94 1.29 2.33
CA MET A 162 1.01 2.66 1.78
C MET A 162 -0.35 3.05 1.26
N SER A 163 -0.66 4.33 1.46
CA SER A 163 -1.84 4.98 0.94
C SER A 163 -1.58 5.32 -0.52
N ILE A 164 -2.37 4.75 -1.43
CA ILE A 164 -2.09 4.79 -2.87
C ILE A 164 -2.07 6.24 -3.38
N LEU A 165 -3.03 7.07 -2.99
CA LEU A 165 -3.14 8.44 -3.51
C LEU A 165 -2.32 9.46 -2.73
N THR A 166 -2.07 9.23 -1.44
CA THR A 166 -1.32 10.19 -0.63
C THR A 166 0.17 9.89 -0.60
N GLY A 167 0.62 8.70 -1.02
CA GLY A 167 2.03 8.28 -0.98
C GLY A 167 2.57 8.00 0.43
N VAL A 168 1.79 8.24 1.49
CA VAL A 168 2.19 7.99 2.88
C VAL A 168 2.32 6.50 3.15
N MET A 169 3.40 6.10 3.82
CA MET A 169 3.65 4.72 4.24
C MET A 169 3.52 4.57 5.75
N TYR A 170 2.94 3.45 6.17
CA TYR A 170 2.97 2.97 7.54
C TYR A 170 3.83 1.71 7.63
N ILE A 171 4.75 1.72 8.58
CA ILE A 171 5.67 0.62 8.85
C ILE A 171 5.38 0.06 10.24
N LYS A 172 5.10 -1.23 10.31
CA LYS A 172 5.04 -1.99 11.57
C LYS A 172 6.36 -2.70 11.78
N VAL A 173 7.02 -2.47 12.91
CA VAL A 173 8.20 -3.23 13.33
C VAL A 173 7.81 -4.06 14.55
N SER A 174 7.77 -5.38 14.38
CA SER A 174 7.37 -6.35 15.40
C SER A 174 8.57 -7.13 15.91
N SER A 175 8.61 -7.31 17.23
CA SER A 175 9.62 -8.09 17.95
C SER A 175 8.96 -8.86 19.09
N GLN A 176 9.73 -9.65 19.84
CA GLN A 176 9.22 -10.32 21.05
C GLN A 176 8.67 -9.33 22.10
N ALA A 177 9.17 -8.09 22.13
CA ALA A 177 8.68 -7.05 23.05
C ALA A 177 7.35 -6.40 22.59
N GLY A 178 6.81 -6.81 21.44
CA GLY A 178 5.65 -6.20 20.80
C GLY A 178 6.04 -5.39 19.56
N SER A 179 5.06 -4.65 19.06
CA SER A 179 5.11 -3.90 17.81
C SER A 179 5.17 -2.40 18.04
N ARG A 180 5.89 -1.71 17.15
CA ARG A 180 5.89 -0.24 17.04
C ARG A 180 5.46 0.15 15.62
N MET A 181 4.69 1.23 15.53
CA MET A 181 4.25 1.80 14.26
C MET A 181 5.03 3.07 13.95
N TYR A 182 5.38 3.21 12.69
CA TYR A 182 6.02 4.39 12.13
C TYR A 182 5.26 4.84 10.91
N ARG A 183 5.33 6.13 10.62
CA ARG A 183 4.78 6.78 9.45
C ARG A 183 5.93 7.44 8.71
N LEU A 184 6.01 7.19 7.41
CA LEU A 184 6.94 7.84 6.49
C LEU A 184 6.08 8.59 5.48
N ASP A 185 6.19 9.92 5.45
CA ASP A 185 5.35 10.73 4.57
C ASP A 185 5.99 11.08 3.23
N VAL A 186 5.31 11.93 2.47
CA VAL A 186 5.71 12.36 1.12
C VAL A 186 6.99 13.16 1.09
N ASN A 187 7.39 13.79 2.21
CA ASN A 187 8.68 14.45 2.35
C ASN A 187 9.76 13.48 2.86
N GLU A 188 9.43 12.19 2.92
CA GLU A 188 10.26 11.14 3.50
C GLU A 188 10.60 11.41 4.96
N GLU A 189 9.74 12.12 5.71
CA GLU A 189 9.93 12.30 7.16
C GLU A 189 9.41 11.07 7.90
N LEU A 190 10.28 10.41 8.67
CA LEU A 190 9.92 9.28 9.52
C LEU A 190 9.52 9.73 10.92
N SER A 191 8.29 9.41 11.32
CA SER A 191 7.73 9.71 12.64
C SER A 191 7.16 8.46 13.32
N SER A 192 7.21 8.41 14.65
CA SER A 192 6.56 7.32 15.41
C SER A 192 5.06 7.57 15.51
N VAL A 193 4.26 6.52 15.35
CA VAL A 193 2.80 6.59 15.47
C VAL A 193 2.39 6.02 16.82
N ARG A 194 1.68 6.82 17.63
CA ARG A 194 1.18 6.37 18.92
C ARG A 194 -0.01 5.43 18.72
N THR A 195 0.16 4.17 19.10
CA THR A 195 -0.93 3.19 19.21
C THR A 195 -1.37 3.00 20.66
N VAL A 196 -2.56 2.42 20.85
CA VAL A 196 -3.08 2.19 22.21
C VAL A 196 -2.42 1.00 22.89
N SER A 197 -2.02 -0.01 22.13
CA SER A 197 -1.24 -1.15 22.60
C SER A 197 -0.08 -1.44 21.65
N SER A 198 0.91 -2.20 22.12
CA SER A 198 2.00 -2.74 21.30
C SER A 198 1.64 -4.10 20.68
N GLN A 199 0.48 -4.66 21.00
CA GLN A 199 -0.01 -5.93 20.45
C GLN A 199 -0.84 -5.64 19.20
N ILE A 200 -0.13 -5.47 18.08
CA ILE A 200 -0.68 -5.01 16.80
C ILE A 200 -0.75 -6.18 15.81
N GLY A 201 -1.99 -6.54 15.45
CA GLY A 201 -2.27 -7.59 14.47
C GLY A 201 -2.17 -7.09 13.03
N ARG A 202 -3.20 -7.38 12.22
CA ARG A 202 -3.32 -6.85 10.86
C ARG A 202 -3.42 -5.33 10.89
N PHE A 203 -2.88 -4.69 9.87
CA PHE A 203 -3.01 -3.26 9.68
C PHE A 203 -3.05 -2.92 8.19
N ASN A 204 -3.68 -1.80 7.88
CA ASN A 204 -3.71 -1.22 6.55
C ASN A 204 -3.89 0.30 6.65
N VAL A 205 -3.75 1.00 5.53
CA VAL A 205 -3.97 2.45 5.44
C VAL A 205 -4.97 2.73 4.33
N THR A 206 -5.88 3.65 4.57
CA THR A 206 -6.88 4.07 3.57
C THR A 206 -6.20 4.70 2.34
N SER A 207 -6.73 4.46 1.14
CA SER A 207 -6.07 4.85 -0.10
C SER A 207 -6.04 6.37 -0.36
N ARG A 208 -7.03 7.12 0.14
CA ARG A 208 -7.16 8.57 -0.14
C ARG A 208 -6.92 9.46 1.08
N GLU A 209 -6.74 8.84 2.23
CA GLU A 209 -6.54 9.52 3.50
C GLU A 209 -5.38 8.90 4.26
N ASP A 210 -4.75 9.69 5.11
CA ASP A 210 -3.72 9.24 6.03
C ASP A 210 -4.34 8.65 7.31
N ASN A 211 -5.12 7.58 7.15
CA ASN A 211 -5.79 6.89 8.24
C ASN A 211 -5.29 5.44 8.36
N LEU A 212 -4.50 5.20 9.40
CA LEU A 212 -4.05 3.86 9.78
C LEU A 212 -5.17 3.11 10.48
N ILE A 213 -5.54 1.96 9.93
CA ILE A 213 -6.43 0.99 10.54
C ILE A 213 -5.61 -0.19 11.06
N TYR A 214 -5.82 -0.60 12.30
CA TYR A 214 -5.06 -1.70 12.89
C TYR A 214 -5.85 -2.50 13.92
N GLU A 215 -5.50 -3.78 14.05
CA GLU A 215 -5.99 -4.66 15.12
C GLU A 215 -5.19 -4.44 16.40
N ASP A 216 -5.89 -4.12 17.49
CA ASP A 216 -5.40 -4.20 18.85
C ASP A 216 -5.75 -5.58 19.40
N THR A 217 -4.81 -6.52 19.29
CA THR A 217 -5.07 -7.94 19.61
C THR A 217 -5.18 -8.16 21.12
N SER A 218 -4.57 -7.31 21.95
CA SER A 218 -4.73 -7.36 23.41
C SER A 218 -6.16 -7.10 23.87
N ASN A 219 -6.88 -6.19 23.19
CA ASN A 219 -8.25 -5.83 23.55
C ASN A 219 -9.30 -6.42 22.60
N GLY A 220 -8.87 -7.11 21.54
CA GLY A 220 -9.75 -7.65 20.50
C GLY A 220 -10.55 -6.57 19.78
N ARG A 221 -9.92 -5.42 19.50
CA ARG A 221 -10.56 -4.25 18.87
C ARG A 221 -9.90 -3.94 17.53
N VAL A 222 -10.65 -3.31 16.64
CA VAL A 222 -10.09 -2.62 15.46
C VAL A 222 -10.10 -1.13 15.72
N ARG A 223 -8.98 -0.46 15.46
CA ARG A 223 -8.76 0.96 15.75
C ARG A 223 -8.37 1.72 14.48
N SER A 224 -8.57 3.02 14.54
CA SER A 224 -8.23 3.98 13.48
C SER A 224 -7.51 5.17 14.11
N THR A 225 -6.58 5.80 13.39
CA THR A 225 -5.93 7.04 13.87
C THR A 225 -6.80 8.28 13.66
N LYS A 226 -7.84 8.20 12.83
CA LYS A 226 -8.80 9.29 12.55
C LYS A 226 -9.82 9.49 13.68
N ILE A 227 -10.10 8.46 14.48
CA ILE A 227 -11.07 8.52 15.58
C ILE A 227 -10.41 8.24 16.94
N LYS A 228 -10.94 8.86 18.00
CA LYS A 228 -10.42 8.67 19.37
C LYS A 228 -10.80 7.33 20.00
N SER A 229 -11.84 6.67 19.47
CA SER A 229 -12.37 5.38 19.94
C SER A 229 -12.00 4.22 19.00
N ASN A 230 -12.36 2.99 19.36
CA ASN A 230 -12.32 1.85 18.45
C ASN A 230 -13.53 1.84 17.52
N ILE A 231 -13.41 1.11 16.41
CA ILE A 231 -14.52 0.85 15.50
C ILE A 231 -15.56 -0.02 16.23
N VAL A 232 -16.83 0.30 16.05
CA VAL A 232 -17.98 -0.42 16.57
C VAL A 232 -18.98 -0.58 15.42
N VAL A 233 -19.51 -1.79 15.26
CA VAL A 233 -20.54 -2.09 14.25
C VAL A 233 -21.68 -2.82 14.93
N ASP A 234 -22.92 -2.34 14.75
CA ASP A 234 -24.13 -2.89 15.38
C ASP A 234 -23.98 -3.10 16.90
N GLY A 235 -23.35 -2.14 17.58
CA GLY A 235 -23.04 -2.21 19.02
C GLY A 235 -21.92 -3.18 19.41
N ASN A 236 -21.39 -3.96 18.46
CA ASN A 236 -20.27 -4.86 18.67
C ASN A 236 -18.92 -4.19 18.40
N SER A 237 -18.07 -4.20 19.40
CA SER A 237 -16.70 -3.67 19.35
C SER A 237 -15.64 -4.78 19.27
N ALA A 238 -16.01 -6.05 19.48
CA ALA A 238 -15.12 -7.20 19.36
C ALA A 238 -15.08 -7.62 17.89
N LEU A 239 -14.11 -7.05 17.17
CA LEU A 239 -14.03 -7.12 15.71
C LEU A 239 -12.67 -7.68 15.26
N THR A 240 -12.68 -8.33 14.09
CA THR A 240 -11.51 -8.76 13.32
C THR A 240 -11.42 -7.89 12.07
N PHE A 241 -10.21 -7.45 11.72
CA PHE A 241 -9.96 -6.62 10.55
C PHE A 241 -9.67 -7.45 9.30
N LEU A 242 -10.32 -7.12 8.19
CA LEU A 242 -10.19 -7.84 6.92
C LEU A 242 -9.44 -7.04 5.85
N GLY A 243 -9.59 -5.72 5.82
CA GLY A 243 -8.89 -4.88 4.85
C GLY A 243 -9.57 -3.53 4.61
N VAL A 244 -9.02 -2.78 3.66
CA VAL A 244 -9.61 -1.52 3.18
C VAL A 244 -9.64 -1.53 1.65
N ASP A 245 -10.55 -0.76 1.06
CA ASP A 245 -10.62 -0.54 -0.38
C ASP A 245 -10.22 0.90 -0.77
N ASP A 246 -10.15 1.17 -2.08
CA ASP A 246 -9.74 2.48 -2.62
C ASP A 246 -10.74 3.61 -2.39
N ASN A 247 -11.94 3.28 -1.91
CA ASN A 247 -12.96 4.22 -1.50
C ASN A 247 -12.91 4.49 0.01
N ASN A 248 -11.82 4.11 0.68
CA ASN A 248 -11.60 4.23 2.13
C ASN A 248 -12.59 3.43 2.99
N ASN A 249 -13.34 2.46 2.42
CA ASN A 249 -14.17 1.60 3.24
C ASN A 249 -13.28 0.63 4.02
N VAL A 250 -13.59 0.48 5.31
CA VAL A 250 -12.94 -0.47 6.20
C VAL A 250 -13.82 -1.69 6.35
N TYR A 251 -13.25 -2.87 6.13
CA TYR A 251 -13.95 -4.15 6.22
C TYR A 251 -13.57 -4.87 7.50
N VAL A 252 -14.59 -5.25 8.27
CA VAL A 252 -14.45 -5.94 9.55
C VAL A 252 -15.45 -7.08 9.66
N SER A 253 -15.19 -8.02 10.56
CA SER A 253 -16.16 -9.03 10.98
C SER A 253 -16.18 -9.11 12.51
N SER A 254 -17.17 -9.81 13.06
CA SER A 254 -17.15 -10.14 14.49
C SER A 254 -15.95 -11.03 14.81
N LYS A 255 -15.32 -10.79 15.97
CA LYS A 255 -14.12 -11.52 16.39
C LYS A 255 -14.42 -13.00 16.61
N THR A 256 -14.08 -13.80 15.61
CA THR A 256 -14.28 -15.26 15.53
C THR A 256 -13.20 -15.85 14.62
N ASP A 257 -12.86 -17.13 14.79
CA ASP A 257 -11.91 -17.81 13.89
C ASP A 257 -12.50 -18.04 12.50
N LYS A 258 -13.83 -18.23 12.44
CA LYS A 258 -14.57 -18.39 11.20
C LYS A 258 -15.66 -17.34 11.08
N ILE A 259 -15.65 -16.61 9.97
CA ILE A 259 -16.57 -15.53 9.68
C ILE A 259 -17.67 -16.00 8.73
N ASN A 260 -18.90 -15.52 8.95
CA ASN A 260 -20.05 -15.71 8.08
C ASN A 260 -20.76 -14.39 7.73
N LYS A 261 -20.25 -13.26 8.24
CA LYS A 261 -20.78 -11.94 8.00
C LYS A 261 -19.65 -10.93 7.98
N ILE A 262 -19.68 -10.02 7.02
CA ILE A 262 -18.70 -8.95 6.84
C ILE A 262 -19.42 -7.62 6.88
N TYR A 263 -18.86 -6.67 7.61
CA TYR A 263 -19.34 -5.31 7.67
C TYR A 263 -18.33 -4.39 7.01
N TYR A 264 -18.81 -3.40 6.26
CA TYR A 264 -17.93 -2.44 5.61
C TYR A 264 -18.52 -1.04 5.52
N GLY A 265 -17.66 -0.04 5.62
CA GLY A 265 -18.04 1.37 5.48
C GLY A 265 -16.90 2.30 5.85
N GLU A 266 -17.12 3.60 5.64
CA GLU A 266 -16.17 4.62 6.07
C GLU A 266 -16.12 4.71 7.60
N VAL A 267 -14.93 4.88 8.15
CA VAL A 267 -14.75 5.14 9.59
C VAL A 267 -15.13 6.58 9.89
N THR A 268 -16.28 6.75 10.53
CA THR A 268 -16.76 8.04 11.05
C THR A 268 -16.82 8.01 12.58
N THR A 269 -17.05 9.17 13.19
CA THR A 269 -17.21 9.31 14.64
C THR A 269 -18.48 8.65 15.19
N SER A 270 -19.48 8.34 14.35
CA SER A 270 -20.76 7.75 14.79
C SER A 270 -20.93 6.27 14.46
N GLY A 271 -20.08 5.63 13.64
CA GLY A 271 -20.09 4.17 13.40
C GLY A 271 -21.34 3.55 12.73
N GLU A 272 -22.47 4.25 12.70
CA GLU A 272 -23.81 3.76 12.31
C GLU A 272 -24.02 3.44 10.81
N LYS A 273 -23.01 3.60 9.95
CA LYS A 273 -23.17 3.52 8.48
C LYS A 273 -22.56 2.29 7.81
N PHE A 274 -22.15 1.27 8.57
CA PHE A 274 -21.59 0.05 8.00
C PHE A 274 -22.67 -0.77 7.29
N LYS A 275 -22.40 -1.14 6.04
CA LYS A 275 -23.19 -2.10 5.28
C LYS A 275 -22.76 -3.53 5.64
N ALA A 276 -23.63 -4.51 5.43
CA ALA A 276 -23.34 -5.91 5.72
C ALA A 276 -23.39 -6.78 4.47
N ILE A 277 -22.55 -7.80 4.44
CA ILE A 277 -22.51 -8.90 3.47
C ILE A 277 -22.68 -10.18 4.29
N ASN A 278 -23.76 -10.92 4.04
CA ASN A 278 -23.94 -12.25 4.61
C ASN A 278 -23.25 -13.27 3.70
N LEU A 279 -22.46 -14.18 4.28
CA LEU A 279 -21.72 -15.19 3.53
C LEU A 279 -22.51 -16.50 3.53
N ASP A 280 -22.49 -17.21 2.41
CA ASP A 280 -23.18 -18.49 2.25
C ASP A 280 -22.52 -19.64 3.03
N SER A 281 -21.38 -19.39 3.67
CA SER A 281 -20.57 -20.39 4.39
C SER A 281 -19.67 -19.71 5.43
N ASN A 282 -19.09 -20.53 6.31
CA ASN A 282 -18.10 -20.09 7.28
C ASN A 282 -16.69 -20.13 6.68
N TYR A 283 -15.97 -19.02 6.70
CA TYR A 283 -14.61 -18.90 6.15
C TYR A 283 -13.61 -18.57 7.26
N ASP A 284 -12.41 -19.16 7.23
CA ASP A 284 -11.31 -18.72 8.10
C ASP A 284 -10.93 -17.28 7.72
N TYR A 285 -11.00 -16.36 8.68
CA TYR A 285 -10.70 -14.94 8.44
C TYR A 285 -9.25 -14.73 7.95
N LYS A 286 -8.34 -15.67 8.26
CA LYS A 286 -6.94 -15.63 7.82
C LYS A 286 -6.81 -15.75 6.31
N ASN A 287 -7.76 -16.45 5.67
CA ASN A 287 -7.79 -16.69 4.23
C ASN A 287 -8.68 -15.67 3.49
N VAL A 288 -9.21 -14.66 4.17
CA VAL A 288 -10.06 -13.63 3.59
C VAL A 288 -9.30 -12.31 3.48
N PHE A 289 -9.40 -11.67 2.32
CA PHE A 289 -8.81 -10.36 2.04
C PHE A 289 -9.70 -9.49 1.17
N VAL A 290 -9.43 -8.19 1.17
CA VAL A 290 -10.16 -7.17 0.39
C VAL A 290 -9.26 -6.68 -0.73
N SER A 291 -9.79 -6.59 -1.95
CA SER A 291 -9.09 -5.98 -3.08
C SER A 291 -9.39 -4.48 -3.19
N ALA A 292 -8.55 -3.78 -3.96
CA ALA A 292 -8.63 -2.34 -4.16
C ALA A 292 -10.00 -1.83 -4.65
N ASN A 293 -10.66 -2.59 -5.54
CA ASN A 293 -12.02 -2.31 -6.02
C ASN A 293 -13.15 -2.68 -5.02
N GLY A 294 -12.81 -3.09 -3.81
CA GLY A 294 -13.76 -3.44 -2.75
C GLY A 294 -14.37 -4.84 -2.89
N ASN A 295 -13.94 -5.68 -3.82
CA ASN A 295 -14.30 -7.09 -3.76
C ASN A 295 -13.66 -7.75 -2.52
N VAL A 296 -14.33 -8.78 -2.01
CA VAL A 296 -13.84 -9.55 -0.87
C VAL A 296 -13.64 -10.97 -1.35
N TYR A 297 -12.45 -11.52 -1.12
CA TYR A 297 -12.09 -12.85 -1.59
C TYR A 297 -11.74 -13.78 -0.44
N ALA A 298 -12.07 -15.06 -0.59
CA ALA A 298 -11.54 -16.15 0.23
C ALA A 298 -10.64 -17.05 -0.62
N VAL A 299 -9.48 -17.43 -0.07
CA VAL A 299 -8.57 -18.43 -0.65
C VAL A 299 -8.89 -19.80 -0.06
N ASP A 300 -9.34 -20.73 -0.90
CA ASP A 300 -9.44 -22.15 -0.58
C ASP A 300 -8.22 -22.88 -1.14
N THR A 301 -7.22 -23.06 -0.29
CA THR A 301 -5.98 -23.76 -0.65
C THR A 301 -6.16 -25.26 -0.86
N THR A 302 -7.22 -25.86 -0.31
CA THR A 302 -7.49 -27.31 -0.46
C THR A 302 -8.01 -27.62 -1.85
N SER A 303 -8.89 -26.76 -2.37
CA SER A 303 -9.44 -26.90 -3.72
C SER A 303 -8.71 -26.06 -4.77
N SER A 304 -7.66 -25.33 -4.40
CA SER A 304 -6.95 -24.33 -5.24
C SER A 304 -7.92 -23.33 -5.90
N ARG A 305 -8.77 -22.69 -5.10
CA ARG A 305 -9.81 -21.77 -5.56
C ARG A 305 -9.74 -20.41 -4.89
N LEU A 306 -9.93 -19.36 -5.68
CA LEU A 306 -10.22 -18.02 -5.19
C LEU A 306 -11.73 -17.77 -5.34
N ILE A 307 -12.40 -17.36 -4.25
CA ILE A 307 -13.85 -17.19 -4.21
C ILE A 307 -14.16 -15.72 -3.95
N ASN A 308 -14.86 -15.05 -4.87
CA ASN A 308 -15.40 -13.72 -4.60
C ASN A 308 -16.64 -13.87 -3.70
N LEU A 309 -16.55 -13.39 -2.47
CA LEU A 309 -17.58 -13.54 -1.44
C LEU A 309 -18.80 -12.63 -1.66
N LYS A 310 -18.72 -11.62 -2.53
CA LYS A 310 -19.86 -10.76 -2.90
C LYS A 310 -20.72 -11.37 -3.99
N SER A 311 -20.09 -11.97 -5.01
CA SER A 311 -20.79 -12.56 -6.17
C SER A 311 -20.91 -14.09 -6.11
N ASN A 312 -20.19 -14.74 -5.18
CA ASN A 312 -19.98 -16.18 -5.11
C ASN A 312 -19.29 -16.79 -6.35
N THR A 313 -18.64 -15.95 -7.18
CA THR A 313 -17.84 -16.41 -8.33
C THR A 313 -16.59 -17.14 -7.85
N LYS A 314 -16.25 -18.25 -8.50
CA LYS A 314 -15.10 -19.11 -8.13
C LYS A 314 -14.12 -19.18 -9.29
N TYR A 315 -12.85 -18.89 -9.01
CA TYR A 315 -11.76 -18.97 -9.97
C TYR A 315 -10.80 -20.08 -9.54
N GLN A 316 -10.63 -21.07 -10.41
CA GLN A 316 -9.66 -22.13 -10.21
C GLN A 316 -8.27 -21.62 -10.57
N TYR A 317 -7.27 -21.90 -9.73
CA TYR A 317 -5.85 -21.68 -10.03
C TYR A 317 -5.04 -22.98 -9.88
N LYS A 318 -3.77 -22.96 -10.28
CA LYS A 318 -2.87 -24.12 -10.23
C LYS A 318 -1.77 -23.90 -9.20
N GLY A 319 -1.51 -24.91 -8.38
CA GLY A 319 -0.40 -24.90 -7.41
C GLY A 319 -0.66 -23.99 -6.21
N GLU A 320 0.39 -23.34 -5.71
CA GLU A 320 0.36 -22.49 -4.51
C GLU A 320 -0.11 -21.07 -4.83
N TYR A 321 -1.05 -20.53 -4.05
CA TYR A 321 -1.54 -19.17 -4.24
C TYR A 321 -0.52 -18.14 -3.74
N ILE A 322 -0.23 -17.13 -4.56
CA ILE A 322 0.66 -16.02 -4.20
C ILE A 322 -0.13 -14.75 -3.91
N GLY A 323 -1.09 -14.41 -4.77
CA GLY A 323 -1.85 -13.18 -4.59
C GLY A 323 -2.75 -12.84 -5.76
N LEU A 324 -3.51 -11.75 -5.58
CA LEU A 324 -4.34 -11.14 -6.61
C LEU A 324 -3.76 -9.76 -6.92
N PHE A 325 -3.41 -9.54 -8.19
CA PHE A 325 -2.77 -8.32 -8.69
C PHE A 325 -3.50 -7.87 -9.94
N ASN A 326 -4.11 -6.68 -9.93
CA ASN A 326 -4.84 -6.12 -11.08
C ASN A 326 -5.71 -7.15 -11.84
N ASN A 327 -6.68 -7.74 -11.14
CA ASN A 327 -7.57 -8.82 -11.63
C ASN A 327 -6.83 -10.02 -12.23
N ARG A 328 -5.64 -10.36 -11.72
CA ARG A 328 -4.90 -11.56 -12.06
C ARG A 328 -4.52 -12.34 -10.82
N ILE A 329 -4.77 -13.64 -10.82
CA ILE A 329 -4.28 -14.56 -9.80
C ILE A 329 -2.85 -14.94 -10.18
N ALA A 330 -1.91 -14.69 -9.26
CA ALA A 330 -0.57 -15.24 -9.34
C ALA A 330 -0.49 -16.49 -8.46
N SER A 331 0.16 -17.54 -8.99
CA SER A 331 0.34 -18.82 -8.31
C SER A 331 1.65 -19.47 -8.75
N ILE A 332 2.16 -20.42 -7.96
CA ILE A 332 3.35 -21.21 -8.28
C ILE A 332 2.94 -22.65 -8.54
N ASN A 333 3.17 -23.12 -9.76
CA ASN A 333 2.92 -24.50 -10.14
C ASN A 333 4.25 -25.24 -10.34
N GLY A 334 4.64 -26.06 -9.36
CA GLY A 334 5.99 -26.62 -9.29
C GLY A 334 7.00 -25.51 -8.97
N SER A 335 7.88 -25.19 -9.91
CA SER A 335 8.79 -24.04 -9.80
C SER A 335 8.38 -22.87 -10.71
N LYS A 336 7.28 -22.97 -11.45
CA LYS A 336 6.91 -21.95 -12.45
C LYS A 336 5.89 -20.97 -11.88
N LEU A 337 6.18 -19.68 -12.03
CA LEU A 337 5.18 -18.63 -11.82
C LEU A 337 4.08 -18.75 -12.89
N VAL A 338 2.82 -18.70 -12.46
CA VAL A 338 1.64 -18.73 -13.33
C VAL A 338 0.77 -17.53 -12.97
N VAL A 339 0.35 -16.78 -14.00
CA VAL A 339 -0.52 -15.61 -13.86
C VAL A 339 -1.77 -15.83 -14.71
N GLN A 340 -2.94 -15.76 -14.09
CA GLN A 340 -4.23 -16.01 -14.72
C GLN A 340 -5.14 -14.81 -14.53
N LYS A 341 -5.67 -14.25 -15.62
CA LYS A 341 -6.67 -13.18 -15.57
C LYS A 341 -8.02 -13.71 -15.06
N ILE A 342 -8.71 -12.88 -14.27
CA ILE A 342 -10.06 -13.11 -13.79
C ILE A 342 -10.97 -11.95 -14.18
N ASP A 343 -12.26 -12.25 -14.30
CA ASP A 343 -13.31 -11.30 -14.71
C ASP A 343 -13.71 -10.35 -13.58
#